data_AF-A0A7V0LTZ6-F1
#
_entry.id   AF-A0A7V0LTZ6-F1
#
_cell.length_a   1.000
_cell.length_b   1.000
_cell.length_c   1.000
_cell.angle_alpha   90.00
_cell.angle_beta   90.00
_cell.angle_gamma   90.00
#
_symmetry.space_group_name_H-M   'P 1'
#
loop_
_entity.id
_entity.type
_entity.pdbx_description
1 polymer ?
#
loop_
_entity_poly.entity_id
_entity_poly.type
_entity_poly.pdbx_seq_one_letter_code
_entity_poly.pdbx_strand_id
1 'polypeptide(L)'
;MKIVCGIGNVWRGDDGAGIRAAEMLKEKYQVFICNTYPENFVDEICRLRPEKVIIIDAADFGAEPGTFREIDISEIDSRLLSTHTIPLSFFVSLIKCCCQEVVVYGIQVKDIDFR
;
A
#
# COMPACT_ATOMS: atom_id res chain seq x y z
N MET A 1 10.66 -1.56 15.29
CA MET A 1 10.04 -0.38 14.65
C MET A 1 9.11 -0.82 13.52
N LYS A 2 7.97 -0.12 13.33
CA LYS A 2 6.99 -0.41 12.28
C LYS A 2 6.87 0.77 11.31
N ILE A 3 6.86 0.48 10.01
CA ILE A 3 6.69 1.46 8.94
C ILE A 3 5.33 1.23 8.27
N VAL A 4 4.60 2.29 7.98
CA VAL A 4 3.36 2.27 7.20
C VAL A 4 3.62 2.94 5.85
N CYS A 5 3.30 2.27 4.75
CA CYS A 5 3.39 2.80 3.39
C CYS A 5 1.97 3.02 2.87
N GLY A 6 1.59 4.28 2.67
CA GLY A 6 0.34 4.66 2.01
C GLY A 6 0.56 4.78 0.52
N ILE A 7 -0.12 3.94 -0.26
CA ILE A 7 -0.04 3.88 -1.71
C ILE A 7 -1.37 4.37 -2.29
N GLY A 8 -1.33 4.97 -3.48
CA GLY A 8 -2.52 5.42 -4.19
C GLY A 8 -2.35 6.72 -4.96
N ASN A 9 -3.46 7.25 -5.49
CA ASN A 9 -3.50 8.55 -6.16
C ASN A 9 -4.68 9.38 -5.64
N VAL A 10 -4.39 10.44 -4.90
CA VAL A 10 -5.40 11.34 -4.31
C VAL A 10 -6.27 12.06 -5.35
N TRP A 11 -5.84 12.11 -6.62
CA TRP A 11 -6.59 12.71 -7.72
C TRP A 11 -7.55 11.73 -8.41
N ARG A 12 -7.54 10.45 -8.03
CA ARG A 12 -8.33 9.37 -8.65
C ARG A 12 -9.38 8.78 -7.71
N GLY A 13 -10.25 9.63 -7.18
CA GLY A 13 -11.37 9.19 -6.35
C GLY A 13 -10.91 8.36 -5.14
N ASP A 14 -11.43 7.13 -5.04
CA ASP A 14 -11.15 6.22 -3.93
C ASP A 14 -9.72 5.63 -3.97
N ASP A 15 -8.98 5.80 -5.07
CA ASP A 15 -7.55 5.42 -5.16
C ASP A 15 -6.69 6.16 -4.13
N GLY A 16 -7.16 7.31 -3.62
CA GLY A 16 -6.49 8.03 -2.53
C GLY A 16 -6.68 7.41 -1.14
N ALA A 17 -7.51 6.38 -0.97
CA ALA A 17 -7.88 5.85 0.34
C ALA A 17 -6.69 5.32 1.15
N GLY A 18 -5.76 4.62 0.51
CA GLY A 18 -4.55 4.10 1.16
C GLY A 18 -3.66 5.21 1.72
N ILE A 19 -3.50 6.30 0.96
CA ILE A 19 -2.80 7.51 1.41
C ILE A 19 -3.49 8.10 2.64
N ARG A 20 -4.81 8.34 2.58
CA ARG A 20 -5.55 8.95 3.69
C ARG A 20 -5.47 8.11 4.96
N ALA A 21 -5.60 6.80 4.85
CA ALA A 21 -5.45 5.89 5.97
C ALA A 21 -4.04 5.97 6.58
N ALA A 22 -2.98 6.02 5.76
CA ALA A 22 -1.62 6.16 6.24
C ALA A 22 -1.37 7.53 6.91
N GLU A 23 -1.95 8.61 6.40
CA GLU A 23 -1.84 9.95 7.03
C GLU A 23 -2.38 9.97 8.46
N MET A 24 -3.49 9.28 8.72
CA MET A 24 -4.09 9.17 10.05
C MET A 24 -3.21 8.39 11.06
N LEU A 25 -2.20 7.67 10.57
CA LEU A 25 -1.32 6.82 11.37
C LEU A 25 0.03 7.49 11.71
N LYS A 26 0.26 8.73 11.25
CA LYS A 26 1.52 9.47 11.41
C LYS A 26 1.94 9.70 12.87
N GLU A 27 0.99 9.77 13.80
CA GLU A 27 1.29 9.99 15.23
C GLU A 27 1.81 8.73 15.94
N LYS A 28 1.53 7.55 15.38
CA LYS A 28 1.82 6.25 16.03
C LYS A 28 2.94 5.46 15.33
N TYR A 29 3.10 5.65 14.03
CA TYR A 29 4.04 4.89 13.21
C TYR A 29 4.87 5.81 12.32
N GLN A 30 6.03 5.32 11.88
CA GLN A 30 6.76 5.97 10.81
C GLN A 30 5.99 5.75 9.50
N VAL A 31 5.55 6.83 8.87
CA VAL A 31 4.68 6.78 7.69
C VAL A 31 5.42 7.30 6.46
N PHE A 32 5.38 6.52 5.39
CA PHE A 32 5.78 6.92 4.05
C PHE A 32 4.53 7.07 3.18
N ILE A 33 4.37 8.26 2.60
CA ILE A 33 3.34 8.51 1.59
C ILE A 33 4.00 8.26 0.23
N CYS A 34 3.75 7.07 -0.31
CA CYS A 34 4.40 6.57 -1.51
C CYS A 34 3.73 7.09 -2.80
N ASN A 35 2.51 7.59 -2.71
CA ASN A 35 1.67 7.87 -3.88
C ASN A 35 1.65 6.65 -4.82
N THR A 36 1.91 6.85 -6.11
CA THR A 36 1.99 5.79 -7.12
C THR A 36 3.42 5.27 -7.36
N TYR A 37 4.38 5.62 -6.50
CA TYR A 37 5.81 5.33 -6.67
C TYR A 37 6.45 4.69 -5.42
N PRO A 38 5.96 3.52 -4.96
CA PRO A 38 6.53 2.85 -3.78
C PRO A 38 8.01 2.46 -3.92
N GLU A 39 8.51 2.23 -5.14
CA GLU A 39 9.90 1.90 -5.43
C GLU A 39 10.92 2.93 -4.91
N ASN A 40 10.52 4.21 -4.85
CA ASN A 40 11.39 5.28 -4.39
C ASN A 40 11.74 5.18 -2.89
N PHE A 41 11.03 4.33 -2.15
CA PHE A 41 11.21 4.17 -0.70
C PHE A 41 11.98 2.90 -0.33
N VAL A 42 12.32 2.04 -1.31
CA VAL A 42 13.00 0.75 -1.06
C VAL A 42 14.31 0.94 -0.29
N ASP A 43 15.18 1.83 -0.76
CA ASP A 43 16.49 2.09 -0.14
C ASP A 43 16.34 2.58 1.30
N GLU A 44 15.37 3.47 1.54
CA GLU A 44 15.11 4.01 2.87
C GLU A 44 14.56 2.94 3.82
N ILE A 45 13.56 2.16 3.39
CA ILE A 45 13.02 1.03 4.15
C ILE A 45 14.13 0.04 4.48
N CYS A 46 14.98 -0.29 3.50
CA CYS A 46 16.07 -1.24 3.69
C CYS A 46 17.15 -0.76 4.65
N ARG A 47 17.48 0.53 4.61
CA ARG A 47 18.41 1.15 5.58
C ARG A 47 17.86 1.12 7.00
N LEU A 48 16.55 1.29 7.17
CA LEU A 48 15.90 1.35 8.48
C LEU A 48 15.66 -0.03 9.11
N ARG A 49 15.67 -1.11 8.31
CA ARG A 49 15.47 -2.50 8.73
C ARG A 49 14.29 -2.68 9.72
N PRO A 50 13.07 -2.29 9.34
CA PRO A 50 11.93 -2.36 10.23
C PRO A 50 11.56 -3.81 10.59
N GLU A 51 10.94 -3.99 11.75
CA GLU A 51 10.35 -5.28 12.13
C GLU A 51 9.17 -5.60 11.23
N LYS A 52 8.32 -4.60 10.97
CA LYS A 52 7.11 -4.76 10.17
C LYS A 52 6.92 -3.61 9.21
N VAL A 53 6.63 -3.93 7.95
CA VAL A 53 6.12 -2.98 6.95
C VAL A 53 4.64 -3.26 6.74
N ILE A 54 3.82 -2.24 6.89
CA ILE A 54 2.38 -2.26 6.66
C ILE A 54 2.11 -1.46 5.41
N ILE A 55 1.62 -2.10 4.36
CA ILE A 55 1.22 -1.44 3.13
C ILE A 55 -0.29 -1.25 3.16
N ILE A 56 -0.76 -0.05 2.82
CA ILE A 56 -2.18 0.25 2.68
C ILE A 56 -2.39 0.81 1.28
N ASP A 57 -3.23 0.14 0.50
CA ASP A 57 -3.55 0.52 -0.87
C ASP A 57 -5.06 0.44 -1.12
N ALA A 58 -5.53 1.22 -2.07
CA ALA A 58 -6.84 1.01 -2.66
C ALA A 58 -6.81 -0.27 -3.52
N ALA A 59 -7.86 -1.06 -3.46
CA ALA A 59 -7.91 -2.35 -4.12
C ALA A 59 -9.32 -2.65 -4.64
N ASP A 60 -9.41 -3.41 -5.71
CA ASP A 60 -10.68 -3.98 -6.16
C ASP A 60 -10.65 -5.51 -6.00
N PHE A 61 -11.45 -6.00 -5.07
CA PHE A 61 -11.60 -7.42 -4.78
C PHE A 61 -13.07 -7.86 -4.72
N GLY A 62 -13.97 -7.07 -5.32
CA GLY A 62 -15.39 -7.40 -5.47
C GLY A 62 -16.19 -7.44 -4.17
N ALA A 63 -15.71 -6.80 -3.08
CA ALA A 63 -16.47 -6.66 -1.85
C ALA A 63 -17.36 -5.40 -1.86
N GLU A 64 -18.05 -5.11 -0.75
CA GLU A 64 -18.74 -3.83 -0.59
C GLU A 64 -17.73 -2.67 -0.51
N PRO A 65 -17.95 -1.53 -1.18
CA PRO A 65 -17.07 -0.38 -1.08
C PRO A 65 -16.75 0.04 0.36
N GLY A 66 -15.48 0.34 0.62
CA GLY A 66 -14.97 0.63 1.95
C GLY A 66 -14.63 -0.59 2.80
N THR A 67 -14.89 -1.81 2.33
CA THR A 67 -14.42 -3.03 2.99
C THR A 67 -12.90 -2.99 3.15
N PHE A 68 -12.42 -3.21 4.36
CA PHE A 68 -10.99 -3.28 4.69
C PHE A 68 -10.61 -4.71 5.03
N ARG A 69 -9.58 -5.25 4.38
CA ARG A 69 -9.06 -6.58 4.69
C ARG A 69 -7.56 -6.70 4.43
N GLU A 70 -6.96 -7.70 5.05
CA GLU A 70 -5.63 -8.16 4.66
C GLU A 70 -5.72 -8.86 3.29
N ILE A 71 -4.78 -8.53 2.40
CA ILE A 71 -4.66 -9.12 1.07
C ILE A 71 -3.44 -10.04 1.09
N ASP A 72 -3.64 -11.31 0.74
CA ASP A 72 -2.54 -12.23 0.55
C ASP A 72 -1.69 -11.79 -0.66
N ILE A 73 -0.37 -11.86 -0.54
CA ILE A 73 0.55 -11.45 -1.60
C ILE A 73 0.28 -12.23 -2.91
N SER A 74 -0.18 -13.48 -2.83
CA SER A 74 -0.57 -14.29 -3.99
C SER A 74 -1.85 -13.78 -4.68
N GLU A 75 -2.73 -13.07 -3.97
CA GLU A 75 -3.93 -12.46 -4.56
C GLU A 75 -3.60 -11.18 -5.34
N ILE A 76 -2.51 -10.49 -4.99
CA ILE A 76 -2.10 -9.19 -5.56
C ILE A 76 -1.93 -9.27 -7.08
N ASP A 77 -1.29 -10.34 -7.57
CA ASP A 77 -1.02 -10.53 -9.01
C ASP A 77 -2.26 -10.93 -9.83
N SER A 78 -3.32 -11.40 -9.16
CA SER A 78 -4.46 -12.04 -9.84
C SER A 78 -5.65 -11.11 -10.11
N ARG A 79 -5.79 -10.01 -9.37
CA ARG A 79 -7.05 -9.24 -9.31
C ARG A 79 -6.92 -7.72 -9.23
N LEU A 80 -5.73 -7.18 -9.01
CA LEU A 80 -5.58 -5.75 -8.75
C LEU A 80 -5.27 -4.99 -10.04
N LEU A 81 -6.24 -4.21 -10.50
CA LEU A 81 -6.03 -3.11 -11.45
C LEU A 81 -5.12 -2.06 -10.78
N SER A 82 -3.82 -2.32 -10.79
CA SER A 82 -2.82 -1.38 -10.29
C SER A 82 -2.71 -0.20 -11.25
N THR A 83 -2.87 1.01 -10.71
CA THR A 83 -2.59 2.27 -11.40
C THR A 83 -1.11 2.65 -11.30
N HIS A 84 -0.29 1.78 -10.70
CA HIS A 84 1.13 1.99 -10.39
C HIS A 84 2.04 1.50 -11.52
N THR A 85 3.18 2.17 -11.67
CA THR A 85 4.20 1.87 -12.69
C THR A 85 4.83 0.49 -12.53
N ILE A 86 4.82 -0.06 -11.30
CA ILE A 86 5.29 -1.42 -10.98
C ILE A 86 4.20 -2.21 -10.22
N PRO A 87 4.10 -3.54 -10.41
CA PRO A 87 3.22 -4.38 -9.60
C PRO A 87 3.56 -4.30 -8.12
N LEU A 88 2.54 -4.20 -7.26
CA LEU A 88 2.73 -4.12 -5.81
C LEU A 88 3.47 -5.37 -5.25
N SER A 89 3.24 -6.54 -5.84
CA SER A 89 3.94 -7.78 -5.54
C SER A 89 5.45 -7.68 -5.73
N PHE A 90 5.89 -6.96 -6.77
CA PHE A 90 7.30 -6.69 -7.02
C PHE A 90 7.89 -5.79 -5.93
N PHE A 91 7.21 -4.70 -5.57
CA PHE A 91 7.64 -3.84 -4.45
C PHE A 91 7.79 -4.64 -3.15
N VAL A 92 6.79 -5.47 -2.81
CA VAL A 92 6.86 -6.36 -1.65
C VAL A 92 8.08 -7.28 -1.72
N SER A 93 8.38 -7.85 -2.89
CA SER A 93 9.54 -8.73 -3.07
C SER A 93 10.88 -8.03 -2.79
N LEU A 94 11.01 -6.74 -3.14
CA LEU A 94 12.23 -5.96 -2.92
C LEU A 94 12.48 -5.70 -1.43
N ILE A 95 11.44 -5.36 -0.67
CA ILE A 95 11.57 -4.99 0.74
C ILE A 95 11.57 -6.20 1.69
N LYS A 96 11.03 -7.35 1.27
CA LYS A 96 10.89 -8.55 2.13
C LYS A 96 12.23 -9.05 2.67
N CYS A 97 13.34 -8.85 1.95
CA CYS A 97 14.68 -9.19 2.43
C CYS A 97 15.21 -8.24 3.53
N CYS A 98 14.58 -7.08 3.68
CA CYS A 98 15.04 -6.01 4.56
C CYS A 98 14.23 -5.86 5.85
N CYS A 99 13.11 -6.56 5.98
CA CYS A 99 12.21 -6.51 7.14
C CYS A 99 11.78 -7.91 7.58
N GLN A 100 11.30 -8.05 8.82
CA GLN A 100 10.90 -9.36 9.34
C GLN A 100 9.52 -9.79 8.83
N GLU A 101 8.61 -8.81 8.64
CA GLU A 101 7.24 -9.05 8.22
C GLU A 101 6.76 -7.94 7.26
N VAL A 102 6.04 -8.33 6.20
CA VAL A 102 5.32 -7.42 5.33
C VAL A 102 3.85 -7.84 5.32
N VAL A 103 2.95 -6.91 5.59
CA VAL A 103 1.51 -7.12 5.46
C VAL A 103 0.92 -6.09 4.51
N VAL A 104 -0.08 -6.51 3.73
CA VAL A 104 -0.78 -5.65 2.78
C VAL A 104 -2.24 -5.59 3.18
N TYR A 105 -2.75 -4.38 3.34
CA TYR A 105 -4.16 -4.12 3.56
C TYR A 105 -4.75 -3.40 2.35
N GLY A 106 -5.89 -3.90 1.89
CA GLY A 106 -6.66 -3.31 0.82
C GLY A 106 -7.94 -2.66 1.33
N ILE A 107 -8.29 -1.53 0.72
CA ILE A 107 -9.59 -0.87 0.89
C ILE A 107 -10.36 -1.02 -0.43
N GLN A 108 -11.53 -1.66 -0.39
CA GLN A 108 -12.38 -1.84 -1.57
C GLN A 108 -12.84 -0.49 -2.12
N VAL A 109 -12.50 -0.23 -3.39
CA VAL A 109 -12.93 0.98 -4.10
C VAL A 109 -14.37 0.88 -4.59
N LYS A 110 -15.04 2.04 -4.71
CA LYS A 110 -16.26 2.19 -5.51
C LYS A 110 -15.96 2.81 -6.87
N ASP A 111 -15.12 3.83 -6.89
CA ASP A 111 -14.85 4.66 -8.07
C ASP A 111 -13.41 5.21 -8.04
N ILE A 112 -12.70 5.07 -9.16
CA ILE A 112 -11.30 5.48 -9.36
C ILE A 112 -11.13 6.48 -10.52
N ASP A 113 -12.20 7.19 -10.86
CA ASP A 113 -12.20 8.27 -11.84
C ASP A 113 -11.44 9.50 -11.33
N PHE A 114 -10.87 10.25 -12.28
CA PHE A 114 -10.14 11.48 -11.99
C PHE A 114 -11.08 12.60 -11.51
N ARG A 115 -10.62 13.36 -10.50
CA ARG A 115 -11.34 14.51 -9.92
C ARG A 115 -10.56 15.81 -10.04
#